data_AF-A0A950Q3G7-F1
#
_entry.id   AF-A0A950Q3G7-F1
#
_cell.length_a   1.000
_cell.length_b   1.000
_cell.length_c   1.000
_cell.angle_alpha   90.00
_cell.angle_beta   90.00
_cell.angle_gamma   90.00
#
_symmetry.space_group_name_H-M   'P 1'
#
loop_
_entity.id
_entity.type
_entity.pdbx_description
1 polymer ?
#
loop_
_entity_poly.entity_id
_entity_poly.type
_entity_poly.pdbx_seq_one_letter_code
_entity_poly.pdbx_strand_id
1 'polypeptide(L)'
;MARSGRVGGPVIGSMAVAALALVVAAPTPGAAATGKASSNETSSSGSGGWVVDKARFEPIDPGTPLTYGNNQYRGAMEVTGAGGGVSTINELALDDYVGGIAEVPSSWPVEALKAQAIAARSYALNRMANSPPSAPYRAAGADICATDACQVYAGLAKEQGTAGSAWAAAVAATAGQVVLYNGAPIFAEYSDSNGGRTMPGSYPYLRSVSDPDDAAAPLHHWHYTMPLGALSGVLGVSAPGVLVSANRSNDRLVYQVRQPAPPQPTPPPTSSTTPPKPGQPPPPTTTTTTAPPPAPTTQSMAMTDFISKANSAGLPIPGDLPMAFPSDRFGLASSGDTVTVDGGGYGHGVGMSQWGDYGKARRGMKAADILAAYYGGLRPTTLPAAQLPATIRVALGVGAPSTTVTAPGRFRVLDGAGHPLALIALGKWTMTPAGGGKVRVSPPEGYDKPLSITTGAVEPAALSAGMPAALHYRISTPAAVKLTLEAPGAAPVTIDAGVVDAGDAVQPLPPATLGGAYQVVIDADAGPGRQASAPVVFSVAGPARLVVPSASLLAAPQGEALWTRTILAWRSFPHRLQLSAAALLLLLNAAFLTTLLARKRRTATARID
;
A
#
# COMPACT_ATOMS: atom_id res chain seq x y z
N MET A 1 16.56 -12.72 20.58
CA MET A 1 17.82 -12.65 21.37
C MET A 1 17.46 -12.51 22.85
N ALA A 2 18.28 -13.13 23.71
CA ALA A 2 17.96 -13.67 25.04
C ALA A 2 17.29 -12.74 26.07
N ARG A 3 16.24 -13.26 26.74
CA ARG A 3 15.79 -12.82 28.07
C ARG A 3 16.48 -13.69 29.12
N SER A 4 17.25 -13.06 30.00
CA SER A 4 17.72 -13.66 31.25
C SER A 4 16.67 -13.39 32.33
N GLY A 5 16.11 -14.47 32.89
CA GLY A 5 15.26 -14.41 34.07
C GLY A 5 16.11 -14.36 35.33
N ARG A 6 15.97 -13.30 36.12
CA ARG A 6 16.19 -13.33 37.57
C ARG A 6 15.00 -12.67 38.25
N VAL A 7 14.40 -13.43 39.14
CA VAL A 7 13.41 -12.99 40.12
C VAL A 7 14.08 -11.96 41.03
N GLY A 8 13.52 -10.75 41.09
CA GLY A 8 13.87 -9.68 42.02
C GLY A 8 12.64 -8.83 42.27
N GLY A 9 12.30 -8.60 43.54
CA GLY A 9 11.13 -7.83 43.99
C GLY A 9 11.12 -6.36 43.54
N PRO A 10 10.12 -5.58 43.97
CA PRO A 10 9.72 -4.35 43.32
C PRO A 10 10.82 -3.30 43.48
N VAL A 11 11.49 -2.96 42.37
CA VAL A 11 12.31 -1.77 42.29
C VAL A 11 11.35 -0.60 42.05
N ILE A 12 11.08 0.15 43.11
CA ILE A 12 10.51 1.51 43.02
C ILE A 12 11.58 2.37 42.34
N GLY A 13 11.55 2.40 41.01
CA GLY A 13 12.36 3.30 40.21
C GLY A 13 11.65 4.63 40.09
N SER A 14 12.12 5.62 40.83
CA SER A 14 11.71 7.03 40.73
C SER A 14 11.73 7.50 39.27
N MET A 15 10.56 7.69 38.68
CA MET A 15 10.45 8.39 37.40
C MET A 15 10.70 9.87 37.65
N ALA A 16 11.83 10.36 37.15
CA ALA A 16 12.09 11.78 37.06
C ALA A 16 11.04 12.40 36.13
N VAL A 17 10.22 13.28 36.72
CA VAL A 17 9.36 14.21 35.99
C VAL A 17 10.27 15.17 35.24
N ALA A 18 10.47 14.94 33.94
CA ALA A 18 11.08 15.94 33.07
C ALA A 18 10.02 17.02 32.80
N ALA A 19 9.99 18.04 33.65
CA ALA A 19 9.26 19.26 33.39
C ALA A 19 9.83 19.92 32.12
N LEU A 20 8.95 20.10 31.12
CA LEU A 20 9.27 20.82 29.88
C LEU A 20 9.51 22.30 30.23
N ALA A 21 10.78 22.69 30.36
CA ALA A 21 11.16 24.08 30.59
C ALA A 21 11.02 24.89 29.29
N LEU A 22 10.14 25.89 29.34
CA LEU A 22 9.87 26.87 28.30
C LEU A 22 11.06 27.83 28.16
N VAL A 23 11.79 27.77 27.04
CA VAL A 23 12.71 28.86 26.66
C VAL A 23 12.01 29.70 25.60
N VAL A 24 11.46 30.84 26.04
CA VAL A 24 10.91 31.88 25.17
C VAL A 24 12.08 32.72 24.66
N ALA A 25 12.40 32.61 23.37
CA ALA A 25 13.18 33.62 22.67
C ALA A 25 12.23 34.33 21.69
N ALA A 26 11.89 35.58 22.00
CA ALA A 26 11.14 36.45 21.10
C ALA A 26 12.03 36.88 19.92
N PRO A 27 11.52 36.94 18.68
CA PRO A 27 12.28 37.48 17.57
C PRO A 27 12.23 39.02 17.59
N THR A 28 13.39 39.66 17.65
CA THR A 28 13.56 41.09 17.34
C THR A 28 13.61 41.29 15.82
N PRO A 29 12.96 42.34 15.26
CA PRO A 29 13.00 42.63 13.83
C PRO A 29 14.31 43.33 13.46
N GLY A 30 15.12 42.69 12.61
CA GLY A 30 16.43 43.20 12.17
C GLY A 30 16.55 43.25 10.64
N ALA A 31 16.37 44.47 10.12
CA ALA A 31 16.91 45.06 8.88
C ALA A 31 17.28 44.17 7.68
N ALA A 32 16.70 44.53 6.53
CA ALA A 32 17.14 44.15 5.20
C ALA A 32 18.62 44.50 4.98
N ALA A 33 19.44 43.48 4.72
CA ALA A 33 20.81 43.64 4.26
C ALA A 33 20.97 43.02 2.87
N THR A 34 21.16 43.89 1.89
CA THR A 34 21.64 43.56 0.55
C THR A 34 23.05 42.97 0.64
N GLY A 35 23.17 41.65 0.60
CA GLY A 35 24.44 40.92 0.57
C GLY A 35 24.63 40.22 -0.77
N LYS A 36 25.70 40.60 -1.49
CA LYS A 36 26.13 39.97 -2.74
C LYS A 36 26.26 38.46 -2.59
N ALA A 37 25.70 37.71 -3.54
CA ALA A 37 25.87 36.28 -3.70
C ALA A 37 27.38 35.96 -3.79
N SER A 38 27.90 35.27 -2.78
CA SER A 38 29.21 34.62 -2.82
C SER A 38 28.98 33.21 -3.31
N SER A 39 29.37 32.99 -4.57
CA SER A 39 29.40 31.70 -5.24
C SER A 39 30.45 30.79 -4.59
N ASN A 40 30.01 29.91 -3.71
CA ASN A 40 30.70 28.65 -3.46
C ASN A 40 29.87 27.55 -4.13
N GLU A 41 29.93 27.52 -5.46
CA GLU A 41 29.52 26.38 -6.25
C GLU A 41 30.41 25.20 -5.86
N THR A 42 29.86 24.26 -5.10
CA THR A 42 30.44 22.92 -5.05
C THR A 42 30.09 22.28 -6.39
N SER A 43 31.03 22.39 -7.32
CA SER A 43 30.97 21.89 -8.68
C SER A 43 30.77 20.36 -8.70
N SER A 44 29.64 19.91 -9.25
CA SER A 44 29.60 18.80 -10.21
C SER A 44 28.31 18.84 -11.03
N SER A 45 28.17 19.85 -11.89
CA SER A 45 27.17 19.88 -12.98
C SER A 45 27.65 19.01 -14.17
N GLY A 46 27.94 17.74 -13.91
CA GLY A 46 28.41 16.81 -14.94
C GLY A 46 27.62 15.52 -14.93
N SER A 47 26.50 15.44 -15.68
CA SER A 47 25.76 14.23 -16.10
C SER A 47 25.41 13.12 -15.06
N GLY A 48 25.81 13.25 -13.80
CA GLY A 48 25.94 12.15 -12.84
C GLY A 48 25.15 12.33 -11.53
N GLY A 49 24.35 13.39 -11.44
CA GLY A 49 23.59 13.73 -10.25
C GLY A 49 24.42 14.37 -9.12
N TRP A 50 23.81 14.51 -7.95
CA TRP A 50 24.41 15.11 -6.76
C TRP A 50 24.75 14.06 -5.71
N VAL A 51 25.81 14.24 -4.94
CA VAL A 51 26.10 13.41 -3.76
C VAL A 51 25.90 14.25 -2.51
N VAL A 52 24.92 13.88 -1.70
CA VAL A 52 24.50 14.63 -0.51
C VAL A 52 24.36 13.69 0.69
N ASP A 53 24.45 14.22 1.91
CA ASP A 53 24.21 13.40 3.11
C ASP A 53 22.74 12.94 3.18
N LYS A 54 21.85 13.76 2.62
CA LYS A 54 20.41 13.59 2.66
C LYS A 54 19.76 14.33 1.50
N ALA A 55 18.76 13.72 0.88
CA ALA A 55 17.94 14.35 -0.13
C ALA A 55 16.51 14.49 0.38
N ARG A 56 15.90 15.66 0.20
CA ARG A 56 14.53 15.93 0.60
C ARG A 56 13.70 16.33 -0.62
N PHE A 57 12.58 15.65 -0.79
CA PHE A 57 11.59 15.85 -1.83
C PHE A 57 10.38 16.51 -1.20
N GLU A 58 10.00 17.69 -1.68
CA GLU A 58 8.86 18.43 -1.14
C GLU A 58 7.92 18.83 -2.27
N PRO A 59 6.63 18.45 -2.20
CA PRO A 59 5.63 18.98 -3.12
C PRO A 59 5.62 20.50 -3.11
N ILE A 60 5.55 21.12 -4.29
CA ILE A 60 5.38 22.58 -4.38
C ILE A 60 3.94 22.94 -4.03
N ASP A 61 3.00 22.17 -4.56
CA ASP A 61 1.60 22.24 -4.17
C ASP A 61 1.35 21.23 -3.04
N PRO A 62 0.92 21.65 -1.84
CA PRO A 62 0.74 20.74 -0.69
C PRO A 62 -0.22 19.57 -0.94
N GLY A 63 -1.13 19.70 -1.91
CA GLY A 63 -2.06 18.65 -2.31
C GLY A 63 -1.46 17.59 -3.25
N THR A 64 -0.26 17.82 -3.81
CA THR A 64 0.41 16.86 -4.69
C THR A 64 1.08 15.78 -3.86
N PRO A 65 0.72 14.49 -4.04
CA PRO A 65 1.41 13.42 -3.34
C PRO A 65 2.76 13.10 -3.95
N LEU A 66 3.66 12.55 -3.14
CA LEU A 66 4.87 11.89 -3.61
C LEU A 66 4.64 10.39 -3.71
N THR A 67 5.16 9.76 -4.76
CA THR A 67 5.03 8.32 -5.02
C THR A 67 6.30 7.60 -4.60
N TYR A 68 6.13 6.52 -3.83
CA TYR A 68 7.17 5.56 -3.48
C TYR A 68 6.64 4.13 -3.67
N GLY A 69 7.34 3.33 -4.47
CA GLY A 69 6.83 2.05 -4.93
C GLY A 69 5.52 2.23 -5.71
N ASN A 70 4.47 1.55 -5.27
CA ASN A 70 3.13 1.62 -5.88
C ASN A 70 2.17 2.54 -5.13
N ASN A 71 2.63 3.20 -4.06
CA ASN A 71 1.79 3.99 -3.17
C ASN A 71 2.13 5.48 -3.28
N GLN A 72 1.10 6.30 -3.04
CA GLN A 72 1.19 7.74 -2.96
C GLN A 72 1.08 8.20 -1.50
N TYR A 73 1.87 9.20 -1.13
CA TYR A 73 1.98 9.68 0.24
C TYR A 73 1.88 11.21 0.28
N ARG A 74 1.21 11.72 1.32
CA ARG A 74 1.17 13.15 1.64
C ARG A 74 2.51 13.61 2.21
N GLY A 75 2.73 14.92 2.20
CA GLY A 75 3.90 15.53 2.83
C GLY A 75 5.19 15.33 2.02
N ALA A 76 6.31 15.44 2.73
CA ALA A 76 7.65 15.34 2.15
C ALA A 76 8.18 13.90 2.21
N MET A 77 9.19 13.63 1.38
CA MET A 77 10.01 12.43 1.49
C MET A 77 11.46 12.82 1.71
N GLU A 78 12.13 12.09 2.58
CA GLU A 78 13.55 12.20 2.86
C GLU A 78 14.24 10.88 2.50
N VAL A 79 15.41 10.97 1.89
CA VAL A 79 16.25 9.81 1.58
C VAL A 79 17.64 10.01 2.17
N THR A 80 18.08 9.04 2.97
CA THR A 80 19.38 9.03 3.66
C THR A 80 20.20 7.81 3.28
N GLY A 81 21.53 7.91 3.33
CA GLY A 81 22.44 6.80 3.10
C GLY A 81 22.83 6.16 4.43
N ALA A 82 22.46 4.92 4.68
CA ALA A 82 22.78 4.24 5.92
C ALA A 82 23.06 2.75 5.69
N GLY A 83 24.09 2.20 6.34
CA GLY A 83 24.36 0.76 6.36
C GLY A 83 24.66 0.13 4.99
N GLY A 84 25.16 0.92 4.02
CA GLY A 84 25.42 0.44 2.65
C GLY A 84 24.20 0.47 1.73
N GLY A 85 23.04 0.91 2.22
CA GLY A 85 21.82 1.13 1.45
C GLY A 85 21.29 2.57 1.59
N VAL A 86 20.12 2.81 0.99
CA VAL A 86 19.32 4.02 1.15
C VAL A 86 18.07 3.73 1.97
N SER A 87 17.68 4.68 2.82
CA SER A 87 16.43 4.62 3.59
C SER A 87 15.50 5.73 3.12
N THR A 88 14.22 5.41 2.90
CA THR A 88 13.19 6.36 2.49
C THR A 88 12.23 6.61 3.64
N ILE A 89 12.06 7.88 3.99
CA ILE A 89 11.28 8.34 5.13
C ILE A 89 10.23 9.31 4.62
N ASN A 90 8.97 9.08 4.98
CA ASN A 90 7.88 10.02 4.73
C ASN A 90 7.70 10.92 5.95
N GLU A 91 7.73 12.24 5.75
CA GLU A 91 7.53 13.24 6.79
C GLU A 91 6.26 14.04 6.50
N LEU A 92 5.30 13.97 7.42
CA LEU A 92 3.95 14.51 7.24
C LEU A 92 3.32 14.86 8.58
N ALA A 93 2.19 15.57 8.56
CA ALA A 93 1.42 15.86 9.76
C ALA A 93 0.90 14.57 10.42
N LEU A 94 0.78 14.56 11.74
CA LEU A 94 0.39 13.36 12.49
C LEU A 94 -0.98 12.80 12.04
N ASP A 95 -1.98 13.65 11.83
CA ASP A 95 -3.31 13.19 11.41
C ASP A 95 -3.36 12.76 9.94
N ASP A 96 -2.49 13.30 9.08
CA ASP A 96 -2.31 12.78 7.71
C ASP A 96 -1.72 11.36 7.74
N TYR A 97 -0.78 11.09 8.66
CA TYR A 97 -0.27 9.74 8.89
C TYR A 97 -1.38 8.79 9.36
N VAL A 98 -2.20 9.21 10.34
CA VAL A 98 -3.34 8.41 10.81
C VAL A 98 -4.33 8.17 9.66
N GLY A 99 -4.53 9.13 8.76
CA GLY A 99 -5.30 8.98 7.53
C GLY A 99 -4.83 7.83 6.63
N GLY A 100 -3.52 7.53 6.62
CA GLY A 100 -2.94 6.44 5.84
C GLY A 100 -2.83 5.09 6.54
N ILE A 101 -3.28 4.95 7.79
CA ILE A 101 -3.23 3.67 8.55
C ILE A 101 -4.23 2.66 7.96
N ALA A 102 -3.73 1.51 7.53
CA ALA A 102 -4.47 0.48 6.79
C ALA A 102 -4.66 -0.83 7.58
N GLU A 103 -5.03 -0.70 8.85
CA GLU A 103 -5.15 -1.82 9.80
C GLU A 103 -6.50 -2.54 9.75
N VAL A 104 -7.58 -1.78 9.55
CA VAL A 104 -8.96 -2.32 9.50
C VAL A 104 -9.66 -1.88 8.22
N PRO A 105 -10.63 -2.64 7.68
CA PRO A 105 -11.42 -2.22 6.53
C PRO A 105 -12.16 -0.91 6.77
N SER A 106 -12.13 0.02 5.80
CA SER A 106 -12.81 1.33 5.93
C SER A 106 -14.35 1.21 5.93
N SER A 107 -14.90 0.03 5.59
CA SER A 107 -16.33 -0.27 5.62
C SER A 107 -16.86 -0.67 7.00
N TRP A 108 -15.99 -0.80 8.01
CA TRP A 108 -16.38 -1.16 9.36
C TRP A 108 -17.23 -0.07 10.04
N PRO A 109 -17.98 -0.41 11.11
CA PRO A 109 -18.80 0.54 11.85
C PRO A 109 -17.99 1.76 12.30
N VAL A 110 -18.59 2.94 12.21
CA VAL A 110 -17.91 4.22 12.47
C VAL A 110 -17.25 4.30 13.86
N GLU A 111 -17.86 3.70 14.89
CA GLU A 111 -17.29 3.70 16.24
C GLU A 111 -16.05 2.81 16.36
N ALA A 112 -15.94 1.74 15.57
CA ALA A 112 -14.73 0.94 15.45
C ALA A 112 -13.62 1.71 14.72
N LEU A 113 -13.97 2.37 13.61
CA LEU A 113 -13.01 3.23 12.89
C LEU A 113 -12.44 4.33 13.80
N LYS A 114 -13.28 4.96 14.64
CA LYS A 114 -12.85 5.96 15.62
C LYS A 114 -11.95 5.36 16.69
N ALA A 115 -12.28 4.19 17.26
CA ALA A 115 -11.46 3.52 18.25
C ALA A 115 -10.08 3.18 17.68
N GLN A 116 -10.03 2.60 16.47
CA GLN A 116 -8.78 2.30 15.76
C GLN A 116 -7.95 3.56 15.48
N ALA A 117 -8.57 4.66 15.01
CA ALA A 117 -7.84 5.92 14.75
C ALA A 117 -7.20 6.50 16.02
N ILE A 118 -7.91 6.49 17.15
CA ILE A 118 -7.39 6.96 18.43
C ILE A 118 -6.27 6.04 18.94
N ALA A 119 -6.44 4.72 18.86
CA ALA A 119 -5.43 3.75 19.25
C ALA A 119 -4.15 3.90 18.39
N ALA A 120 -4.31 4.00 17.08
CA ALA A 120 -3.21 4.23 16.13
C ALA A 120 -2.41 5.50 16.46
N ARG A 121 -3.10 6.63 16.71
CA ARG A 121 -2.48 7.90 17.11
C ARG A 121 -1.74 7.79 18.44
N SER A 122 -2.35 7.15 19.44
CA SER A 122 -1.76 6.95 20.77
C SER A 122 -0.47 6.12 20.69
N TYR A 123 -0.52 5.02 19.94
CA TYR A 123 0.64 4.17 19.69
C TYR A 123 1.73 4.92 18.92
N ALA A 124 1.40 5.69 17.88
CA ALA A 124 2.37 6.45 17.10
C ALA A 124 3.16 7.42 18.00
N LEU A 125 2.45 8.21 18.80
CA LEU A 125 3.06 9.13 19.78
C LEU A 125 3.92 8.38 20.81
N ASN A 126 3.45 7.22 21.29
CA ASN A 126 4.23 6.39 22.19
C ASN A 126 5.52 5.88 21.54
N ARG A 127 5.49 5.44 20.26
CA ARG A 127 6.68 5.00 19.52
C ARG A 127 7.67 6.13 19.28
N MET A 128 7.19 7.34 19.00
CA MET A 128 8.07 8.52 18.86
C MET A 128 8.88 8.74 20.14
N ALA A 129 8.25 8.59 21.32
CA ALA A 129 8.90 8.82 22.60
C ALA A 129 9.72 7.62 23.12
N ASN A 130 9.27 6.38 22.87
CA ASN A 130 9.73 5.19 23.58
C ASN A 130 10.28 4.05 22.69
N SER A 131 10.41 4.26 21.37
CA SER A 131 10.99 3.22 20.51
C SER A 131 12.41 2.87 20.95
N PRO A 132 12.78 1.57 20.98
CA PRO A 132 14.12 1.16 21.36
C PRO A 132 15.15 1.71 20.35
N PRO A 133 16.31 2.20 20.80
CA PRO A 133 17.36 2.72 19.90
C PRO A 133 17.87 1.68 18.89
N SER A 134 17.73 0.38 19.20
CA SER A 134 18.12 -0.72 18.32
C SER A 134 17.14 -0.99 17.17
N ALA A 135 15.98 -0.34 17.13
CA ALA A 135 15.04 -0.52 16.04
C ALA A 135 15.66 -0.01 14.71
N PRO A 136 15.64 -0.79 13.62
CA PRO A 136 16.31 -0.42 12.36
C PRO A 136 15.86 0.95 11.79
N TYR A 137 14.58 1.29 11.92
CA TYR A 137 14.04 2.57 11.47
C TYR A 137 14.54 3.76 12.30
N ARG A 138 14.90 3.56 13.58
CA ARG A 138 15.48 4.63 14.43
C ARG A 138 16.89 4.98 13.96
N ALA A 139 17.69 3.97 13.60
CA ALA A 139 19.01 4.19 13.02
C ALA A 139 18.95 4.93 11.67
N ALA A 140 17.87 4.78 10.92
CA ALA A 140 17.61 5.54 9.70
C ALA A 140 17.15 7.00 9.95
N GLY A 141 16.79 7.35 11.19
CA GLY A 141 16.28 8.68 11.55
C GLY A 141 14.76 8.84 11.43
N ALA A 142 14.01 7.74 11.43
CA ALA A 142 12.55 7.75 11.50
C ALA A 142 12.04 7.54 12.94
N ASP A 143 10.77 7.87 13.17
CA ASP A 143 10.09 7.71 14.46
C ASP A 143 9.34 6.38 14.56
N ILE A 144 8.83 5.90 13.43
CA ILE A 144 8.03 4.68 13.30
C ILE A 144 8.26 4.03 11.92
N CYS A 145 7.93 2.75 11.77
CA CYS A 145 7.99 2.01 10.52
C CYS A 145 6.59 1.86 9.88
N ALA A 146 6.55 1.65 8.56
CA ALA A 146 5.30 1.53 7.79
C ALA A 146 4.72 0.09 7.73
N THR A 147 5.35 -0.89 8.39
CA THR A 147 4.97 -2.30 8.34
C THR A 147 4.25 -2.76 9.61
N ASP A 148 3.73 -3.98 9.60
CA ASP A 148 3.13 -4.68 10.75
C ASP A 148 4.04 -4.80 12.00
N ALA A 149 5.35 -4.64 11.85
CA ALA A 149 6.28 -4.48 12.97
C ALA A 149 6.01 -3.22 13.81
N CYS A 150 5.32 -2.24 13.23
CA CYS A 150 4.80 -1.06 13.90
C CYS A 150 3.28 -0.99 13.67
N GLN A 151 2.88 -0.36 12.56
CA GLN A 151 1.51 -0.31 12.06
C GLN A 151 1.54 -0.27 10.53
N VAL A 152 0.58 -0.93 9.89
CA VAL A 152 0.49 -0.94 8.43
C VAL A 152 0.10 0.46 7.92
N TYR A 153 1.02 1.11 7.22
CA TYR A 153 0.84 2.44 6.65
C TYR A 153 0.86 2.39 5.11
N ALA A 154 -0.27 2.70 4.49
CA ALA A 154 -0.46 2.62 3.04
C ALA A 154 -0.56 4.00 2.34
N GLY A 155 -0.44 5.09 3.10
CA GLY A 155 -0.60 6.45 2.58
C GLY A 155 -1.99 6.66 1.96
N LEU A 156 -2.04 7.35 0.82
CA LEU A 156 -3.29 7.69 0.13
C LEU A 156 -4.07 6.48 -0.36
N ALA A 157 -3.46 5.31 -0.51
CA ALA A 157 -4.18 4.10 -0.91
C ALA A 157 -5.30 3.74 0.10
N LYS A 158 -5.11 4.07 1.38
CA LYS A 158 -6.14 3.89 2.41
C LYS A 158 -7.30 4.87 2.25
N GLU A 159 -6.99 6.14 2.04
CA GLU A 159 -7.97 7.23 1.93
C GLU A 159 -8.79 7.13 0.62
N GLN A 160 -8.14 6.69 -0.45
CA GLN A 160 -8.73 6.57 -1.79
C GLN A 160 -9.34 5.18 -2.07
N GLY A 161 -9.10 4.22 -1.18
CA GLY A 161 -9.63 2.87 -1.29
C GLY A 161 -11.15 2.82 -1.07
N THR A 162 -11.72 1.62 -1.23
CA THR A 162 -13.15 1.37 -1.00
C THR A 162 -13.57 1.84 0.40
N ALA A 163 -14.62 2.67 0.45
CA ALA A 163 -15.11 3.32 1.68
C ALA A 163 -14.07 4.21 2.42
N GLY A 164 -12.99 4.63 1.76
CA GLY A 164 -11.93 5.45 2.37
C GLY A 164 -12.43 6.79 2.94
N SER A 165 -13.50 7.38 2.39
CA SER A 165 -14.14 8.58 2.96
C SER A 165 -14.72 8.36 4.36
N ALA A 166 -15.18 7.15 4.70
CA ALA A 166 -15.66 6.82 6.04
C ALA A 166 -14.49 6.76 7.04
N TRP A 167 -13.35 6.22 6.62
CA TRP A 167 -12.11 6.26 7.41
C TRP A 167 -11.64 7.69 7.63
N ALA A 168 -11.52 8.48 6.56
CA ALA A 168 -11.12 9.89 6.66
C ALA A 168 -12.05 10.70 7.60
N ALA A 169 -13.36 10.46 7.54
CA ALA A 169 -14.31 11.08 8.45
C ALA A 169 -14.12 10.66 9.92
N ALA A 170 -13.78 9.39 10.19
CA ALA A 170 -13.49 8.91 11.54
C ALA A 170 -12.19 9.50 12.11
N VAL A 171 -11.15 9.61 11.28
CA VAL A 171 -9.89 10.28 11.65
C VAL A 171 -10.15 11.74 11.98
N ALA A 172 -10.86 12.47 11.12
CA ALA A 172 -11.21 13.88 11.34
C ALA A 172 -12.08 14.07 12.61
N ALA A 173 -13.07 13.21 12.83
CA ALA A 173 -13.93 13.26 14.01
C ALA A 173 -13.21 12.96 15.33
N THR A 174 -12.01 12.40 15.27
CA THR A 174 -11.16 12.05 16.42
C THR A 174 -9.83 12.80 16.41
N ALA A 175 -9.73 13.89 15.64
CA ALA A 175 -8.51 14.69 15.54
C ALA A 175 -8.00 15.09 16.93
N GLY A 176 -6.70 14.83 17.16
CA GLY A 176 -6.02 15.08 18.44
C GLY A 176 -6.46 14.21 19.63
N GLN A 177 -7.40 13.27 19.46
CA GLN A 177 -7.79 12.36 20.53
C GLN A 177 -6.79 11.22 20.68
N VAL A 178 -6.38 10.97 21.93
CA VAL A 178 -5.42 9.94 22.34
C VAL A 178 -5.84 9.33 23.67
N VAL A 179 -5.35 8.14 23.99
CA VAL A 179 -5.48 7.55 25.33
C VAL A 179 -4.20 7.81 26.11
N LEU A 180 -4.34 8.36 27.32
CA LEU A 180 -3.22 8.69 28.20
C LEU A 180 -3.20 7.80 29.45
N TYR A 181 -2.01 7.50 29.93
CA TYR A 181 -1.77 6.95 31.27
C TYR A 181 -0.68 7.79 31.94
N ASN A 182 -0.97 8.30 33.15
CA ASN A 182 -0.09 9.22 33.87
C ASN A 182 0.36 10.44 33.02
N GLY A 183 -0.55 10.97 32.20
CA GLY A 183 -0.30 12.15 31.37
C GLY A 183 0.47 11.88 30.07
N ALA A 184 0.93 10.65 29.81
CA ALA A 184 1.66 10.29 28.60
C ALA A 184 0.82 9.38 27.67
N PRO A 185 0.97 9.47 26.33
CA PRO A 185 0.34 8.56 25.38
C PRO A 185 0.69 7.10 25.68
N ILE A 186 -0.34 6.26 25.77
CA ILE A 186 -0.15 4.83 26.06
C ILE A 186 0.49 4.09 24.88
N PHE A 187 1.18 3.00 25.19
CA PHE A 187 1.48 1.96 24.20
C PHE A 187 0.18 1.20 23.88
N ALA A 188 -0.62 1.75 22.96
CA ALA A 188 -1.92 1.22 22.55
C ALA A 188 -1.75 0.04 21.59
N GLU A 189 -1.28 -1.09 22.11
CA GLU A 189 -1.18 -2.34 21.35
C GLU A 189 -2.56 -2.79 20.86
N TYR A 190 -2.60 -3.36 19.65
CA TYR A 190 -3.79 -3.96 19.06
C TYR A 190 -3.38 -5.06 18.06
N SER A 191 -4.26 -6.02 17.81
CA SER A 191 -4.06 -7.11 16.84
C SER A 191 -5.39 -7.54 16.22
N ASP A 192 -5.36 -8.29 15.12
CA ASP A 192 -6.55 -8.74 14.38
C ASP A 192 -7.60 -9.41 15.27
N SER A 193 -7.27 -10.53 15.91
CA SER A 193 -8.20 -11.29 16.75
C SER A 193 -7.51 -11.87 17.97
N ASN A 194 -8.17 -11.80 19.13
CA ASN A 194 -7.62 -12.31 20.39
C ASN A 194 -8.07 -13.73 20.74
N GLY A 195 -9.03 -14.32 20.01
CA GLY A 195 -9.55 -15.66 20.28
C GLY A 195 -10.47 -15.71 21.50
N GLY A 196 -11.18 -14.62 21.78
CA GLY A 196 -12.15 -14.51 22.87
C GLY A 196 -11.61 -13.95 24.19
N ARG A 197 -10.29 -13.74 24.30
CA ARG A 197 -9.67 -13.13 25.48
C ARG A 197 -8.34 -12.45 25.13
N THR A 198 -8.12 -11.24 25.63
CA THR A 198 -6.83 -10.57 25.43
C THR A 198 -5.73 -11.17 26.30
N MET A 199 -4.49 -11.00 25.85
CA MET A 199 -3.28 -11.34 26.58
C MET A 199 -2.81 -10.15 27.43
N PRO A 200 -2.20 -10.40 28.60
CA PRO A 200 -1.59 -9.34 29.39
C PRO A 200 -0.35 -8.79 28.68
N GLY A 201 -0.22 -7.46 28.67
CA GLY A 201 0.95 -6.75 28.16
C GLY A 201 1.91 -6.34 29.28
N SER A 202 2.90 -5.51 28.93
CA SER A 202 3.93 -5.04 29.88
C SER A 202 3.50 -3.84 30.75
N TYR A 203 2.31 -3.30 30.52
CA TYR A 203 1.81 -2.09 31.18
C TYR A 203 0.54 -2.36 32.00
N PRO A 204 0.29 -1.63 33.12
CA PRO A 204 -0.86 -1.87 34.00
C PRO A 204 -2.23 -1.78 33.32
N TYR A 205 -2.34 -0.99 32.25
CA TYR A 205 -3.56 -0.84 31.46
C TYR A 205 -3.76 -1.96 30.42
N LEU A 206 -2.73 -2.76 30.11
CA LEU A 206 -2.81 -3.89 29.18
C LEU A 206 -3.08 -5.19 29.96
N ARG A 207 -4.30 -5.32 30.46
CA ARG A 207 -4.73 -6.49 31.23
C ARG A 207 -5.40 -7.52 30.32
N SER A 208 -5.35 -8.79 30.73
CA SER A 208 -6.16 -9.83 30.12
C SER A 208 -7.65 -9.62 30.46
N VAL A 209 -8.46 -9.35 29.45
CA VAL A 209 -9.90 -9.12 29.55
C VAL A 209 -10.66 -10.13 28.69
N SER A 210 -11.84 -10.54 29.16
CA SER A 210 -12.75 -11.37 28.37
C SER A 210 -13.28 -10.57 27.19
N ASP A 211 -13.34 -11.18 26.01
CA ASP A 211 -13.75 -10.52 24.79
C ASP A 211 -14.66 -11.40 23.92
N PRO A 212 -15.93 -11.63 24.33
CA PRO A 212 -16.85 -12.44 23.55
C PRO A 212 -17.21 -11.84 22.19
N ASP A 213 -17.02 -10.53 22.00
CA ASP A 213 -17.31 -9.83 20.75
C ASP A 213 -16.31 -10.20 19.63
N ASP A 214 -15.14 -10.72 20.00
CA ASP A 214 -14.13 -11.27 19.07
C ASP A 214 -14.63 -12.47 18.27
N ALA A 215 -15.75 -13.11 18.67
CA ALA A 215 -16.40 -14.17 17.91
C ALA A 215 -16.86 -13.74 16.51
N ALA A 216 -16.85 -12.45 16.20
CA ALA A 216 -17.02 -11.94 14.85
C ALA A 216 -15.83 -12.23 13.91
N ALA A 217 -14.66 -12.55 14.46
CA ALA A 217 -13.45 -12.81 13.70
C ALA A 217 -13.54 -14.16 12.95
N PRO A 218 -13.17 -14.22 11.66
CA PRO A 218 -13.03 -15.49 10.95
C PRO A 218 -12.01 -16.44 11.61
N LEU A 219 -10.95 -15.87 12.22
CA LEU A 219 -9.90 -16.59 12.91
C LEU A 219 -10.10 -16.65 14.43
N HIS A 220 -11.32 -16.42 14.93
CA HIS A 220 -11.63 -16.51 16.35
C HIS A 220 -11.19 -17.86 16.94
N HIS A 221 -11.52 -18.95 16.26
CA HIS A 221 -11.05 -20.30 16.54
C HIS A 221 -10.58 -20.96 15.25
N TRP A 222 -9.52 -21.75 15.33
CA TRP A 222 -9.01 -22.52 14.21
C TRP A 222 -8.46 -23.86 14.70
N HIS A 223 -8.70 -24.89 13.90
CA HIS A 223 -8.34 -26.26 14.24
C HIS A 223 -7.95 -27.02 12.98
N TYR A 224 -6.86 -27.79 13.04
CA TYR A 224 -6.45 -28.63 11.94
C TYR A 224 -5.49 -29.75 12.40
N THR A 225 -5.31 -30.74 11.54
CA THR A 225 -4.38 -31.85 11.75
C THR A 225 -3.33 -31.90 10.65
N MET A 226 -2.11 -32.31 10.99
CA MET A 226 -1.03 -32.55 10.03
C MET A 226 -0.28 -33.86 10.34
N PRO A 227 0.44 -34.45 9.37
CA PRO A 227 1.36 -35.54 9.67
C PRO A 227 2.46 -35.09 10.63
N LEU A 228 2.80 -35.90 11.64
CA LEU A 228 3.88 -35.62 12.59
C LEU A 228 5.21 -35.35 11.87
N GLY A 229 5.49 -36.11 10.82
CA GLY A 229 6.70 -35.95 9.99
C GLY A 229 6.82 -34.59 9.30
N ALA A 230 5.72 -33.82 9.16
CA ALA A 230 5.79 -32.46 8.60
C ALA A 230 6.61 -31.51 9.49
N LEU A 231 6.69 -31.78 10.80
CA LEU A 231 7.47 -30.96 11.73
C LEU A 231 8.97 -31.24 11.66
N SER A 232 9.41 -32.32 11.03
CA SER A 232 10.82 -32.74 11.01
C SER A 232 11.76 -31.65 10.48
N GLY A 233 11.40 -30.99 9.37
CA GLY A 233 12.20 -29.89 8.80
C GLY A 233 12.28 -28.66 9.72
N VAL A 234 11.17 -28.31 10.37
CA VAL A 234 11.09 -27.18 11.33
C VAL A 234 11.94 -27.45 12.57
N LEU A 235 11.96 -28.70 13.02
CA LEU A 235 12.70 -29.15 14.20
C LEU A 235 14.16 -29.48 13.91
N GLY A 236 14.59 -29.48 12.63
CA GLY A 236 15.95 -29.84 12.24
C GLY A 236 16.26 -31.33 12.45
N VAL A 237 15.25 -32.19 12.27
CA VAL A 237 15.34 -33.64 12.47
C VAL A 237 15.19 -34.34 11.12
N SER A 238 16.14 -35.20 10.74
CA SER A 238 16.11 -35.94 9.46
C SER A 238 15.10 -37.12 9.51
N ALA A 239 14.13 -37.19 8.58
CA ALA A 239 12.94 -38.10 8.60
C ALA A 239 13.05 -39.33 7.66
N PRO A 240 12.22 -40.40 7.79
CA PRO A 240 11.13 -40.68 8.75
C PRO A 240 11.43 -41.78 9.81
N GLY A 241 10.62 -41.84 10.88
CA GLY A 241 10.76 -42.81 11.99
C GLY A 241 11.58 -42.30 13.19
N VAL A 242 12.11 -41.09 13.08
CA VAL A 242 12.97 -40.44 14.06
C VAL A 242 12.18 -39.50 14.97
N LEU A 243 11.16 -38.78 14.50
CA LEU A 243 10.29 -37.99 15.36
C LEU A 243 9.15 -38.87 15.91
N VAL A 244 9.05 -38.99 17.23
CA VAL A 244 8.13 -39.91 17.93
C VAL A 244 6.92 -39.17 18.50
N SER A 245 7.11 -37.95 18.99
CA SER A 245 6.04 -37.11 19.52
C SER A 245 6.45 -35.64 19.46
N ALA A 246 5.47 -34.76 19.43
CA ALA A 246 5.64 -33.32 19.54
C ALA A 246 4.42 -32.74 20.25
N ASN A 247 4.63 -32.11 21.40
CA ASN A 247 3.57 -31.58 22.23
C ASN A 247 3.98 -30.20 22.75
N ARG A 248 3.04 -29.26 22.74
CA ARG A 248 3.23 -27.98 23.41
C ARG A 248 3.18 -28.18 24.92
N SER A 249 4.16 -27.61 25.61
CA SER A 249 4.19 -27.48 27.05
C SER A 249 4.54 -26.03 27.40
N ASN A 250 3.54 -25.26 27.80
CA ASN A 250 3.65 -23.82 28.08
C ASN A 250 4.28 -23.03 26.92
N ASP A 251 5.44 -22.43 27.16
CA ASP A 251 6.23 -21.61 26.24
C ASP A 251 7.25 -22.43 25.43
N ARG A 252 7.17 -23.77 25.49
CA ARG A 252 8.07 -24.67 24.76
C ARG A 252 7.31 -25.71 23.96
N LEU A 253 7.90 -26.11 22.85
CA LEU A 253 7.55 -27.34 22.17
C LEU A 253 8.48 -28.44 22.69
N VAL A 254 7.91 -29.50 23.26
CA VAL A 254 8.63 -30.68 23.74
C VAL A 254 8.40 -31.80 22.75
N TYR A 255 9.47 -32.39 22.24
CA TYR A 255 9.40 -33.44 21.23
C TYR A 255 10.40 -34.56 21.50
N GLN A 256 10.06 -35.76 21.06
CA GLN A 256 10.87 -36.95 21.28
C GLN A 256 11.46 -37.45 19.96
N VAL A 257 12.73 -37.80 20.01
CA VAL A 257 13.52 -38.22 18.86
C VAL A 257 14.13 -39.60 19.11
N ARG A 258 13.82 -40.57 18.26
CA ARG A 258 14.43 -41.90 18.23
C ARG A 258 15.77 -41.85 17.52
N GLN A 259 16.85 -42.27 18.18
CA GLN A 259 18.16 -42.39 17.53
C GLN A 259 18.19 -43.60 16.58
N PRO A 260 18.89 -43.53 15.44
CA PRO A 260 19.18 -44.71 14.63
C PRO A 260 19.92 -45.75 15.48
N ALA A 261 19.61 -47.04 15.27
CA ALA A 261 20.39 -48.10 15.91
C ALA A 261 21.88 -47.98 15.49
N PRO A 262 22.83 -48.21 16.41
CA PRO A 262 24.25 -48.30 16.05
C PRO A 262 24.44 -49.34 14.93
N PRO A 263 25.36 -49.13 13.97
CA PRO A 263 25.64 -50.13 12.96
C PRO A 263 26.03 -51.44 13.66
N GLN A 264 25.32 -52.53 13.35
CA GLN A 264 25.71 -53.84 13.88
C GLN A 264 27.12 -54.18 13.37
N PRO A 265 27.99 -54.77 14.21
CA PRO A 265 29.27 -55.28 13.74
C PRO A 265 29.03 -56.27 12.59
N THR A 266 29.66 -56.03 11.45
CA THR A 266 29.62 -56.96 10.31
C THR A 266 30.08 -58.33 10.80
N PRO A 267 29.30 -59.41 10.57
CA PRO A 267 29.76 -60.74 10.92
C PRO A 267 31.10 -61.01 10.22
N PRO A 268 32.07 -61.67 10.89
CA PRO A 268 33.34 -61.99 10.26
C PRO A 268 33.09 -62.82 8.99
N PRO A 269 33.89 -62.64 7.93
CA PRO A 269 33.73 -63.43 6.71
C PRO A 269 33.82 -64.91 7.05
N THR A 270 32.74 -65.66 6.84
CA THR A 270 32.72 -67.11 6.98
C THR A 270 33.58 -67.73 5.88
N SER A 271 34.86 -67.93 6.15
CA SER A 271 35.71 -68.80 5.36
C SER A 271 35.48 -70.25 5.80
N SER A 272 34.46 -70.92 5.25
CA SER A 272 34.38 -72.38 5.29
C SER A 272 34.13 -72.93 3.89
N THR A 273 35.22 -73.20 3.16
CA THR A 273 35.25 -73.88 1.86
C THR A 273 35.32 -75.40 1.99
N THR A 274 34.86 -75.98 3.10
CA THR A 274 34.83 -77.43 3.29
C THR A 274 33.37 -77.92 3.31
N PRO A 275 32.95 -78.78 2.37
CA PRO A 275 31.64 -79.42 2.42
C PRO A 275 31.51 -80.25 3.71
N PRO A 276 30.35 -80.24 4.39
CA PRO A 276 30.15 -81.05 5.58
C PRO A 276 30.23 -82.54 5.23
N LYS A 277 30.95 -83.30 6.05
CA LYS A 277 31.05 -84.76 5.96
C LYS A 277 29.66 -85.37 6.23
N PRO A 278 29.21 -86.41 5.49
CA PRO A 278 27.89 -87.00 5.71
C PRO A 278 27.75 -87.52 7.15
N GLY A 279 26.73 -87.02 7.87
CA GLY A 279 26.38 -87.47 9.23
C GLY A 279 26.59 -86.45 10.37
N GLN A 280 27.02 -85.21 10.08
CA GLN A 280 27.14 -84.18 11.12
C GLN A 280 25.84 -83.38 11.28
N PRO A 281 25.27 -83.25 12.50
CA PRO A 281 24.09 -82.43 12.72
C PRO A 281 24.36 -80.96 12.39
N PRO A 282 23.37 -80.20 11.87
CA PRO A 282 23.56 -78.79 11.53
C PRO A 282 23.98 -77.99 12.77
N PRO A 283 24.84 -76.97 12.63
CA PRO A 283 25.22 -76.12 13.74
C PRO A 283 23.98 -75.41 14.32
N PRO A 284 23.94 -75.16 15.65
CA PRO A 284 22.80 -74.51 16.28
C PRO A 284 22.56 -73.13 15.65
N THR A 285 21.30 -72.85 15.32
CA THR A 285 20.88 -71.57 14.79
C THR A 285 21.12 -70.50 15.85
N THR A 286 22.10 -69.62 15.66
CA THR A 286 22.31 -68.47 16.52
C THR A 286 21.16 -67.49 16.29
N THR A 287 20.13 -67.56 17.12
CA THR A 287 19.07 -66.53 17.17
C THR A 287 19.74 -65.23 17.60
N THR A 288 19.98 -64.34 16.65
CA THR A 288 20.48 -63.00 16.95
C THR A 288 19.34 -62.28 17.66
N THR A 289 19.41 -62.22 18.99
CA THR A 289 18.48 -61.43 19.79
C THR A 289 18.82 -59.97 19.51
N THR A 290 18.04 -59.32 18.64
CA THR A 290 18.19 -57.90 18.36
C THR A 290 17.92 -57.15 19.66
N ALA A 291 18.90 -56.39 20.16
CA ALA A 291 18.70 -55.54 21.32
C ALA A 291 17.51 -54.59 21.06
N PRO A 292 16.64 -54.34 22.06
CA PRO A 292 15.52 -53.43 21.88
C PRO A 292 16.05 -52.05 21.43
N PRO A 293 15.34 -51.36 20.54
CA PRO A 293 15.78 -50.06 20.05
C PRO A 293 15.97 -49.08 21.21
N PRO A 294 16.97 -48.19 21.14
CA PRO A 294 17.24 -47.23 22.19
C PRO A 294 16.00 -46.36 22.45
N ALA A 295 15.77 -46.04 23.73
CA ALA A 295 14.65 -45.20 24.14
C ALA A 295 14.71 -43.83 23.43
N PRO A 296 13.56 -43.23 23.07
CA PRO A 296 13.54 -41.89 22.49
C PRO A 296 14.15 -40.86 23.43
N THR A 297 14.94 -39.95 22.88
CA THR A 297 15.50 -38.80 23.59
C THR A 297 14.54 -37.62 23.55
N THR A 298 14.37 -36.92 24.67
CA THR A 298 13.51 -35.73 24.74
C THR A 298 14.31 -34.46 24.43
N GLN A 299 13.77 -33.62 23.56
CA GLN A 299 14.31 -32.32 23.20
C GLN A 299 13.24 -31.24 23.39
N SER A 300 13.66 -29.97 23.38
CA SER A 300 12.71 -28.86 23.43
C SER A 300 13.19 -27.63 22.68
N MET A 301 12.23 -26.89 22.12
CA MET A 301 12.43 -25.62 21.44
C MET A 301 11.57 -24.54 22.10
N ALA A 302 12.04 -23.30 22.17
CA ALA A 302 11.18 -22.19 22.56
C ALA A 302 10.03 -22.05 21.54
N MET A 303 8.80 -21.83 22.02
CA MET A 303 7.63 -21.77 21.14
C MET A 303 7.74 -20.65 20.12
N THR A 304 8.32 -19.50 20.51
CA THR A 304 8.58 -18.38 19.59
C THR A 304 9.47 -18.77 18.42
N ASP A 305 10.53 -19.55 18.70
CA ASP A 305 11.45 -20.02 17.67
C ASP A 305 10.78 -21.06 16.77
N PHE A 306 9.95 -21.92 17.36
CA PHE A 306 9.15 -22.90 16.63
C PHE A 306 8.17 -22.24 15.66
N ILE A 307 7.35 -21.29 16.14
CA ILE A 307 6.38 -20.55 15.31
C ILE A 307 7.10 -19.81 14.18
N SER A 308 8.19 -19.11 14.51
CA SER A 308 8.99 -18.35 13.53
C SER A 308 9.53 -19.27 12.42
N LYS A 309 10.12 -20.41 12.79
CA LYS A 309 10.60 -21.41 11.83
C LYS A 309 9.46 -22.04 11.04
N ALA A 310 8.38 -22.42 11.71
CA ALA A 310 7.23 -23.08 11.09
C ALA A 310 6.58 -22.21 10.00
N ASN A 311 6.35 -20.94 10.31
CA ASN A 311 5.77 -19.99 9.36
C ASN A 311 6.75 -19.62 8.23
N SER A 312 8.06 -19.79 8.44
CA SER A 312 9.09 -19.56 7.40
C SER A 312 9.40 -20.81 6.56
N ALA A 313 9.18 -22.01 7.09
CA ALA A 313 9.56 -23.29 6.49
C ALA A 313 8.57 -23.80 5.43
N GLY A 314 7.51 -23.04 5.13
CA GLY A 314 6.51 -23.44 4.15
C GLY A 314 5.76 -24.71 4.55
N LEU A 315 5.50 -24.90 5.85
CA LEU A 315 4.58 -25.96 6.28
C LEU A 315 3.27 -25.86 5.48
N PRO A 316 2.63 -27.00 5.13
CA PRO A 316 1.36 -26.97 4.44
C PRO A 316 0.38 -26.11 5.23
N ILE A 317 -0.04 -24.98 4.66
CA ILE A 317 -0.99 -24.08 5.29
C ILE A 317 -2.37 -24.72 5.11
N PRO A 318 -3.06 -25.09 6.20
CA PRO A 318 -4.36 -25.75 6.09
C PRO A 318 -5.44 -24.77 5.65
N GLY A 319 -6.13 -25.08 4.56
CA GLY A 319 -7.30 -24.32 4.09
C GLY A 319 -7.01 -22.84 3.84
N ASP A 320 -7.89 -21.96 4.34
CA ASP A 320 -7.84 -20.51 4.16
C ASP A 320 -7.05 -19.79 5.27
N LEU A 321 -6.25 -20.51 6.07
CA LEU A 321 -5.43 -19.87 7.10
C LEU A 321 -4.36 -18.97 6.44
N PRO A 322 -4.05 -17.81 7.03
CA PRO A 322 -3.03 -16.91 6.47
C PRO A 322 -1.60 -17.43 6.67
N MET A 323 -1.40 -18.35 7.62
CA MET A 323 -0.12 -18.98 7.94
C MET A 323 -0.36 -20.25 8.77
N ALA A 324 0.69 -21.06 8.94
CA ALA A 324 0.59 -22.30 9.70
C ALA A 324 0.14 -22.05 11.14
N PHE A 325 0.72 -21.05 11.82
CA PHE A 325 0.33 -20.67 13.18
C PHE A 325 0.00 -19.17 13.26
N PRO A 326 -1.30 -18.80 13.16
CA PRO A 326 -1.74 -17.40 13.21
C PRO A 326 -1.49 -16.69 14.55
N SER A 327 -1.48 -17.42 15.66
CA SER A 327 -1.21 -16.85 16.98
C SER A 327 -0.32 -17.77 17.82
N ASP A 328 0.12 -17.29 18.98
CA ASP A 328 0.80 -18.09 20.00
C ASP A 328 -0.19 -18.82 20.94
N ARG A 329 -1.50 -18.65 20.75
CA ARG A 329 -2.59 -19.18 21.59
C ARG A 329 -3.16 -20.46 20.97
N PHE A 330 -2.40 -21.54 21.05
CA PHE A 330 -2.83 -22.85 20.58
C PHE A 330 -2.26 -23.98 21.42
N GLY A 331 -3.02 -25.08 21.50
CA GLY A 331 -2.53 -26.40 21.86
C GLY A 331 -1.96 -27.12 20.65
N LEU A 332 -0.92 -27.90 20.86
CA LEU A 332 -0.36 -28.81 19.86
C LEU A 332 -0.08 -30.14 20.56
N ALA A 333 -0.67 -31.20 20.04
CA ALA A 333 -0.50 -32.55 20.59
C ALA A 333 -0.37 -33.59 19.48
N SER A 334 0.63 -34.46 19.62
CA SER A 334 0.82 -35.59 18.71
C SER A 334 0.07 -36.83 19.19
N SER A 335 -0.60 -37.53 18.26
CA SER A 335 -1.22 -38.83 18.48
C SER A 335 -0.88 -39.75 17.30
N GLY A 336 -0.11 -40.80 17.56
CA GLY A 336 0.47 -41.64 16.50
C GLY A 336 1.29 -40.81 15.51
N ASP A 337 1.04 -40.99 14.22
CA ASP A 337 1.74 -40.27 13.15
C ASP A 337 1.08 -38.92 12.79
N THR A 338 0.19 -38.42 13.64
CA THR A 338 -0.54 -37.15 13.43
C THR A 338 -0.27 -36.16 14.55
N VAL A 339 -0.38 -34.88 14.21
CA VAL A 339 -0.36 -33.76 15.15
C VAL A 339 -1.67 -32.99 14.99
N THR A 340 -2.37 -32.78 16.10
CA THR A 340 -3.54 -31.92 16.18
C THR A 340 -3.12 -30.56 16.71
N VAL A 341 -3.59 -29.51 16.03
CA VAL A 341 -3.41 -28.13 16.45
C VAL A 341 -4.78 -27.51 16.66
N ASP A 342 -5.00 -26.96 17.85
CA ASP A 342 -6.24 -26.28 18.23
C ASP A 342 -5.90 -24.93 18.82
N GLY A 343 -6.33 -23.85 18.19
CA GLY A 343 -5.94 -22.50 18.55
C GLY A 343 -7.01 -21.47 18.29
N GLY A 344 -6.68 -20.22 18.58
CA GLY A 344 -7.59 -19.11 18.37
C GLY A 344 -6.88 -17.77 18.21
N GLY A 345 -7.58 -16.88 17.52
CA GLY A 345 -7.13 -15.53 17.20
C GLY A 345 -6.01 -15.46 16.16
N TYR A 346 -5.65 -14.23 15.83
CA TYR A 346 -4.59 -13.88 14.88
C TYR A 346 -3.81 -12.67 15.42
N GLY A 347 -2.49 -12.84 15.57
CA GLY A 347 -1.60 -11.85 16.18
C GLY A 347 -1.44 -12.00 17.71
N HIS A 348 -0.75 -11.03 18.31
CA HIS A 348 -0.26 -11.14 19.70
C HIS A 348 -1.37 -11.06 20.77
N GLY A 349 -2.56 -10.55 20.45
CA GLY A 349 -3.72 -10.55 21.34
C GLY A 349 -3.64 -9.59 22.54
N VAL A 350 -2.62 -8.73 22.60
CA VAL A 350 -2.41 -7.75 23.68
C VAL A 350 -3.14 -6.45 23.31
N GLY A 351 -3.87 -5.87 24.27
CA GLY A 351 -4.62 -4.64 24.05
C GLY A 351 -5.89 -4.87 23.25
N MET A 352 -6.16 -4.04 22.25
CA MET A 352 -7.43 -4.05 21.50
C MET A 352 -7.45 -5.16 20.43
N SER A 353 -8.48 -6.02 20.45
CA SER A 353 -8.80 -6.86 19.28
C SER A 353 -9.54 -6.04 18.25
N GLN A 354 -9.09 -6.04 17.00
CA GLN A 354 -9.75 -5.32 15.92
C GLN A 354 -11.13 -5.92 15.63
N TRP A 355 -11.25 -7.24 15.56
CA TRP A 355 -12.56 -7.89 15.40
C TRP A 355 -13.45 -7.78 16.63
N GLY A 356 -12.88 -7.74 17.83
CA GLY A 356 -13.63 -7.50 19.06
C GLY A 356 -14.12 -6.05 19.17
N ASP A 357 -13.36 -5.07 18.67
CA ASP A 357 -13.79 -3.68 18.46
C ASP A 357 -14.96 -3.62 17.47
N TYR A 358 -14.81 -4.25 16.29
CA TYR A 358 -15.89 -4.40 15.31
C TYR A 358 -17.18 -4.97 15.93
N GLY A 359 -17.07 -6.06 16.70
CA GLY A 359 -18.22 -6.67 17.38
C GLY A 359 -18.87 -5.72 18.40
N LYS A 360 -18.07 -5.03 19.23
CA LYS A 360 -18.55 -4.02 20.19
C LYS A 360 -19.28 -2.87 19.50
N ALA A 361 -18.71 -2.35 18.42
CA ALA A 361 -19.31 -1.27 17.67
C ALA A 361 -20.64 -1.71 17.01
N ARG A 362 -20.73 -2.95 16.51
CA ARG A 362 -21.98 -3.50 15.95
C ARG A 362 -23.12 -3.60 16.95
N ARG A 363 -22.83 -3.85 18.22
CA ARG A 363 -23.84 -3.81 19.30
C ARG A 363 -24.05 -2.42 19.92
N GLY A 364 -23.52 -1.37 19.29
CA GLY A 364 -23.79 0.02 19.62
C GLY A 364 -22.83 0.68 20.62
N MET A 365 -21.74 0.00 21.02
CA MET A 365 -20.74 0.59 21.91
C MET A 365 -20.02 1.76 21.21
N LYS A 366 -19.73 2.83 21.95
CA LYS A 366 -19.00 4.00 21.45
C LYS A 366 -17.49 3.81 21.56
N ALA A 367 -16.73 4.49 20.71
CA ALA A 367 -15.27 4.37 20.66
C ALA A 367 -14.60 4.53 22.04
N ALA A 368 -15.05 5.50 22.84
CA ALA A 368 -14.51 5.72 24.18
C ALA A 368 -14.74 4.55 25.15
N ASP A 369 -15.86 3.83 25.03
CA ASP A 369 -16.17 2.67 25.85
C ASP A 369 -15.43 1.42 25.35
N ILE A 370 -15.25 1.29 24.03
CA ILE A 370 -14.42 0.25 23.42
C ILE A 370 -12.98 0.36 23.94
N LEU A 371 -12.38 1.55 23.82
CA LEU A 371 -11.02 1.79 24.28
C LEU A 371 -10.88 1.53 25.78
N ALA A 372 -11.85 1.98 26.59
CA ALA A 372 -11.86 1.72 28.03
C ALA A 372 -11.95 0.22 28.36
N ALA A 373 -12.69 -0.56 27.58
CA ALA A 373 -12.79 -2.01 27.78
C ALA A 373 -11.44 -2.72 27.58
N TYR A 374 -10.62 -2.26 26.62
CA TYR A 374 -9.32 -2.86 26.31
C TYR A 374 -8.14 -2.30 27.12
N TYR A 375 -8.17 -0.99 27.41
CA TYR A 375 -7.04 -0.29 28.03
C TYR A 375 -7.30 0.08 29.48
N GLY A 376 -7.76 -0.88 30.28
CA GLY A 376 -7.81 -0.74 31.74
C GLY A 376 -8.77 0.32 32.28
N GLY A 377 -9.79 0.70 31.50
CA GLY A 377 -10.74 1.77 31.85
C GLY A 377 -10.34 3.16 31.35
N LEU A 378 -9.17 3.31 30.72
CA LEU A 378 -8.71 4.59 30.18
C LEU A 378 -9.58 5.04 29.01
N ARG A 379 -9.91 6.32 28.99
CA ARG A 379 -10.77 6.94 27.97
C ARG A 379 -9.96 7.92 27.11
N PRO A 380 -10.36 8.15 25.85
CA PRO A 380 -9.73 9.15 25.03
C PRO A 380 -9.88 10.55 25.61
N THR A 381 -8.83 11.37 25.43
CA THR A 381 -8.82 12.80 25.70
C THR A 381 -8.23 13.52 24.49
N THR A 382 -8.66 14.75 24.25
CA THR A 382 -8.12 15.58 23.17
C THR A 382 -6.93 16.36 23.67
N LEU A 383 -5.76 16.13 23.09
CA LEU A 383 -4.58 16.96 23.36
C LEU A 383 -4.68 18.30 22.62
N PRO A 384 -4.27 19.42 23.24
CA PRO A 384 -4.06 20.67 22.52
C PRO A 384 -3.06 20.48 21.38
N ALA A 385 -3.26 21.19 20.26
CA ALA A 385 -2.37 21.10 19.10
C ALA A 385 -0.89 21.39 19.46
N ALA A 386 -0.64 22.30 20.41
CA ALA A 386 0.72 22.62 20.88
C ALA A 386 1.43 21.47 21.63
N GLN A 387 0.69 20.46 22.08
CA GLN A 387 1.23 19.27 22.73
C GLN A 387 1.41 18.10 21.75
N LEU A 388 0.91 18.24 20.51
CA LEU A 388 1.12 17.27 19.45
C LEU A 388 2.35 17.65 18.62
N PRO A 389 3.16 16.68 18.18
CA PRO A 389 4.24 16.95 17.25
C PRO A 389 3.66 17.46 15.93
N ALA A 390 4.31 18.47 15.34
CA ALA A 390 3.87 19.03 14.06
C ALA A 390 3.96 18.01 12.93
N THR A 391 4.96 17.13 12.97
CA THR A 391 5.16 16.07 11.98
C THR A 391 5.54 14.75 12.65
N ILE A 392 5.34 13.66 11.91
CA ILE A 392 5.85 12.32 12.21
C ILE A 392 6.72 11.85 11.03
N ARG A 393 7.81 11.15 11.32
CA ARG A 393 8.73 10.59 10.33
C ARG A 393 8.55 9.07 10.25
N VAL A 394 8.04 8.59 9.12
CA VAL A 394 7.68 7.18 8.89
C VAL A 394 8.67 6.53 7.93
N ALA A 395 9.37 5.48 8.37
CA ALA A 395 10.24 4.71 7.50
C ALA A 395 9.40 3.85 6.54
N LEU A 396 9.42 4.21 5.25
CA LEU A 396 8.80 3.44 4.16
C LEU A 396 9.68 2.27 3.72
N GLY A 397 11.00 2.43 3.81
CA GLY A 397 11.98 1.40 3.53
C GLY A 397 13.34 1.76 4.13
N VAL A 398 14.10 0.76 4.58
CA VAL A 398 15.42 0.94 5.23
C VAL A 398 16.44 0.04 4.55
N GLY A 399 17.59 0.59 4.18
CA GLY A 399 18.72 -0.18 3.66
C GLY A 399 18.53 -0.76 2.25
N ALA A 400 17.67 -0.17 1.42
CA ALA A 400 17.48 -0.62 0.04
C ALA A 400 18.72 -0.32 -0.83
N PRO A 401 19.04 -1.11 -1.87
CA PRO A 401 20.18 -0.82 -2.76
C PRO A 401 19.95 0.41 -3.65
N SER A 402 18.69 0.78 -3.86
CA SER A 402 18.26 1.96 -4.61
C SER A 402 16.81 2.28 -4.21
N THR A 403 16.39 3.53 -4.36
CA THR A 403 15.01 3.96 -4.18
C THR A 403 14.65 5.03 -5.21
N THR A 404 13.36 5.18 -5.50
CA THR A 404 12.88 6.15 -6.48
C THR A 404 11.71 6.94 -5.92
N VAL A 405 11.69 8.24 -6.21
CA VAL A 405 10.62 9.16 -5.83
C VAL A 405 10.11 9.82 -7.10
N THR A 406 8.80 9.83 -7.28
CA THR A 406 8.12 10.53 -8.38
C THR A 406 6.92 11.32 -7.82
N ALA A 407 6.27 12.12 -8.66
CA ALA A 407 5.00 12.75 -8.31
C ALA A 407 4.18 12.99 -9.59
N PRO A 408 2.83 13.00 -9.49
CA PRO A 408 1.97 13.43 -10.60
C PRO A 408 2.00 14.95 -10.82
N GLY A 409 2.62 15.71 -9.92
CA GLY A 409 2.76 17.16 -9.98
C GLY A 409 4.20 17.63 -9.74
N ARG A 410 4.38 18.92 -9.52
CA ARG A 410 5.70 19.53 -9.31
C ARG A 410 6.16 19.39 -7.86
N PHE A 411 7.45 19.12 -7.69
CA PHE A 411 8.11 19.12 -6.39
C PHE A 411 9.48 19.81 -6.48
N ARG A 412 10.09 20.10 -5.34
CA ARG A 412 11.48 20.54 -5.24
C ARG A 412 12.33 19.44 -4.61
N VAL A 413 13.60 19.41 -4.98
CA VAL A 413 14.62 18.53 -4.41
C VAL A 413 15.64 19.39 -3.67
N LEU A 414 15.83 19.13 -2.39
CA LEU A 414 16.72 19.86 -1.50
C LEU A 414 17.80 18.91 -0.93
N ASP A 415 18.94 19.48 -0.56
CA ASP A 415 19.97 18.78 0.22
C ASP A 415 19.63 18.73 1.72
N GLY A 416 20.52 18.17 2.53
CA GLY A 416 20.36 18.07 3.97
C GLY A 416 20.35 19.40 4.74
N ALA A 417 20.90 20.45 4.15
CA ALA A 417 20.92 21.81 4.68
C ALA A 417 19.74 22.66 4.20
N GLY A 418 18.90 22.12 3.31
CA GLY A 418 17.75 22.82 2.74
C GLY A 418 18.07 23.64 1.48
N HIS A 419 19.28 23.52 0.92
CA HIS A 419 19.60 24.17 -0.35
C HIS A 419 18.95 23.41 -1.51
N PRO A 420 18.39 24.11 -2.51
CA PRO A 420 17.76 23.46 -3.65
C PRO A 420 18.80 22.82 -4.57
N LEU A 421 18.66 21.51 -4.78
CA LEU A 421 19.31 20.77 -5.88
C LEU A 421 18.50 20.96 -7.18
N ALA A 422 17.17 20.99 -7.06
CA ALA A 422 16.25 21.28 -8.15
C ALA A 422 15.03 22.06 -7.62
N LEU A 423 14.81 23.27 -8.15
CA LEU A 423 13.68 24.13 -7.75
C LEU A 423 12.34 23.63 -8.28
N ILE A 424 12.33 23.13 -9.53
CA ILE A 424 11.19 22.46 -10.15
C ILE A 424 11.69 21.11 -10.65
N ALA A 425 11.18 20.05 -10.05
CA ALA A 425 11.47 18.67 -10.38
C ALA A 425 10.18 17.95 -10.78
N LEU A 426 10.32 17.09 -11.78
CA LEU A 426 9.28 16.28 -12.40
C LEU A 426 9.85 14.90 -12.72
N GLY A 427 8.96 13.95 -13.00
CA GLY A 427 9.33 12.59 -13.39
C GLY A 427 10.02 11.79 -12.29
N LYS A 428 10.80 10.78 -12.70
CA LYS A 428 11.40 9.80 -11.80
C LYS A 428 12.82 10.16 -11.35
N TRP A 429 12.98 10.39 -10.05
CA TRP A 429 14.26 10.62 -9.40
C TRP A 429 14.76 9.34 -8.75
N THR A 430 16.03 9.03 -8.92
CA THR A 430 16.64 7.79 -8.43
C THR A 430 17.72 8.10 -7.40
N MET A 431 17.71 7.38 -6.28
CA MET A 431 18.62 7.57 -5.17
C MET A 431 19.37 6.27 -4.91
N THR A 432 20.70 6.34 -4.90
CA THR A 432 21.59 5.18 -4.69
C THR A 432 22.62 5.48 -3.59
N PRO A 433 23.16 4.47 -2.90
CA PRO A 433 24.23 4.68 -1.93
C PRO A 433 25.49 5.27 -2.60
N ALA A 434 26.10 6.26 -1.97
CA ALA A 434 27.36 6.88 -2.43
C ALA A 434 28.56 6.59 -1.51
N GLY A 435 28.38 5.72 -0.50
CA GLY A 435 29.39 5.46 0.53
C GLY A 435 29.44 6.55 1.60
N GLY A 436 30.05 6.24 2.75
CA GLY A 436 30.22 7.21 3.85
C GLY A 436 28.91 7.77 4.43
N GLY A 437 27.80 7.04 4.30
CA GLY A 437 26.46 7.50 4.71
C GLY A 437 25.79 8.48 3.74
N LYS A 438 26.38 8.71 2.56
CA LYS A 438 25.84 9.65 1.56
C LYS A 438 24.94 8.97 0.54
N VAL A 439 24.10 9.77 -0.10
CA VAL A 439 23.18 9.39 -1.17
C VAL A 439 23.58 10.10 -2.46
N ARG A 440 23.63 9.35 -3.56
CA ARG A 440 23.67 9.91 -4.91
C ARG A 440 22.24 10.10 -5.40
N VAL A 441 21.89 11.34 -5.72
CA VAL A 441 20.60 11.79 -6.26
C VAL A 441 20.74 11.97 -7.76
N SER A 442 20.08 11.11 -8.52
CA SER A 442 20.13 11.12 -9.99
C SER A 442 18.80 11.62 -10.56
N PRO A 443 18.81 12.71 -11.36
CA PRO A 443 17.61 13.21 -12.00
C PRO A 443 17.15 12.29 -13.16
N PRO A 444 15.94 12.48 -13.70
CA PRO A 444 15.49 11.79 -14.90
C PRO A 444 16.39 12.06 -16.11
N GLU A 445 16.34 11.17 -17.10
CA GLU A 445 17.04 11.39 -18.38
C GLU A 445 16.62 12.72 -19.03
N GLY A 446 17.60 13.41 -19.60
CA GLY A 446 17.36 14.68 -20.29
C GLY A 446 17.22 15.89 -19.37
N TYR A 447 17.27 15.73 -18.04
CA TYR A 447 17.13 16.86 -17.09
C TYR A 447 18.13 18.00 -17.36
N ASP A 448 19.39 17.68 -17.67
CA ASP A 448 20.45 18.66 -17.96
C ASP A 448 20.46 19.14 -19.42
N LYS A 449 19.49 18.72 -20.24
CA LYS A 449 19.40 19.09 -21.66
C LYS A 449 18.25 20.09 -21.88
N PRO A 450 18.31 20.92 -22.94
CA PRO A 450 17.16 21.70 -23.35
C PRO A 450 15.94 20.80 -23.63
N LEU A 451 14.77 21.22 -23.15
CA LEU A 451 13.51 20.56 -23.47
C LEU A 451 13.22 20.72 -24.97
N SER A 452 12.86 19.64 -25.64
CA SER A 452 12.40 19.65 -27.02
C SER A 452 11.11 18.86 -27.17
N ILE A 453 10.27 19.33 -28.10
CA ILE A 453 9.01 18.70 -28.46
C ILE A 453 9.11 18.28 -29.93
N THR A 454 8.87 17.00 -30.22
CA THR A 454 8.69 16.51 -31.58
C THR A 454 7.22 16.25 -31.79
N THR A 455 6.58 17.04 -32.66
CA THR A 455 5.16 16.90 -32.97
C THR A 455 4.92 15.68 -33.87
N GLY A 456 3.94 14.85 -33.50
CA GLY A 456 3.48 13.71 -34.27
C GLY A 456 2.20 14.01 -35.06
N ALA A 457 1.59 12.96 -35.61
CA ALA A 457 0.35 13.06 -36.35
C ALA A 457 -0.88 13.23 -35.44
N VAL A 458 -1.95 13.79 -35.99
CA VAL A 458 -3.29 13.73 -35.38
C VAL A 458 -4.01 12.49 -35.93
N GLU A 459 -4.59 11.69 -35.04
CA GLU A 459 -5.29 10.45 -35.37
C GLU A 459 -6.80 10.58 -35.13
N PRO A 460 -7.66 10.19 -36.09
CA PRO A 460 -7.32 9.72 -37.44
C PRO A 460 -6.83 10.87 -38.35
N ALA A 461 -6.02 10.54 -39.36
CA ALA A 461 -5.45 11.52 -40.29
C ALA A 461 -6.51 12.31 -41.10
N ALA A 462 -7.69 11.72 -41.31
CA ALA A 462 -8.84 12.37 -41.94
C ALA A 462 -9.92 12.65 -40.88
N LEU A 463 -9.98 13.88 -40.38
CA LEU A 463 -10.96 14.30 -39.40
C LEU A 463 -12.23 14.87 -40.04
N SER A 464 -13.37 14.60 -39.41
CA SER A 464 -14.66 15.21 -39.72
C SER A 464 -15.30 15.71 -38.42
N ALA A 465 -16.15 16.72 -38.52
CA ALA A 465 -16.84 17.26 -37.35
C ALA A 465 -17.57 16.15 -36.56
N GLY A 466 -17.39 16.16 -35.23
CA GLY A 466 -17.94 15.18 -34.29
C GLY A 466 -17.08 13.92 -34.09
N MET A 467 -16.02 13.70 -34.87
CA MET A 467 -15.11 12.56 -34.65
C MET A 467 -14.13 12.83 -33.50
N PRO A 468 -13.85 11.84 -32.64
CA PRO A 468 -12.78 11.94 -31.66
C PRO A 468 -11.42 12.02 -32.37
N ALA A 469 -10.50 12.80 -31.80
CA ALA A 469 -9.16 12.97 -32.31
C ALA A 469 -8.13 12.83 -31.17
N ALA A 470 -6.93 12.37 -31.50
CA ALA A 470 -5.81 12.34 -30.58
C ALA A 470 -4.55 12.91 -31.23
N LEU A 471 -3.82 13.74 -30.50
CA LEU A 471 -2.54 14.30 -30.93
C LEU A 471 -1.39 13.46 -30.37
N HIS A 472 -0.55 12.94 -31.25
CA HIS A 472 0.70 12.30 -30.88
C HIS A 472 1.82 13.33 -30.82
N TYR A 473 2.68 13.26 -29.81
CA TYR A 473 3.87 14.10 -29.68
C TYR A 473 4.90 13.40 -28.80
N ARG A 474 6.15 13.83 -28.86
CA ARG A 474 7.24 13.32 -28.04
C ARG A 474 7.92 14.45 -27.30
N ILE A 475 8.24 14.26 -26.02
CA ILE A 475 9.02 15.21 -25.23
C ILE A 475 10.36 14.59 -24.79
N SER A 476 11.42 15.39 -24.73
CA SER A 476 12.78 14.91 -24.46
C SER A 476 13.11 14.69 -22.98
N THR A 477 12.34 15.29 -22.07
CA THR A 477 12.49 15.16 -20.61
C THR A 477 11.11 15.35 -19.95
N PRO A 478 10.85 14.80 -18.75
CA PRO A 478 9.54 14.95 -18.12
C PRO A 478 9.16 16.43 -17.92
N ALA A 479 7.94 16.79 -18.30
CA ALA A 479 7.46 18.17 -18.29
C ALA A 479 5.98 18.23 -17.92
N ALA A 480 5.56 19.35 -17.31
CA ALA A 480 4.15 19.67 -17.19
C ALA A 480 3.67 20.22 -18.55
N VAL A 481 2.66 19.59 -19.13
CA VAL A 481 2.21 19.89 -20.50
C VAL A 481 0.81 20.50 -20.48
N LYS A 482 0.65 21.63 -21.17
CA LYS A 482 -0.64 22.25 -21.46
C LYS A 482 -0.79 22.39 -22.96
N LEU A 483 -1.99 22.15 -23.47
CA LEU A 483 -2.29 22.32 -24.87
C LEU A 483 -3.34 23.41 -25.03
N THR A 484 -3.09 24.36 -25.92
CA THR A 484 -4.06 25.39 -26.28
C THR A 484 -4.59 25.10 -27.68
N LEU A 485 -5.84 24.67 -27.76
CA LEU A 485 -6.54 24.36 -29.01
C LEU A 485 -7.31 25.60 -29.48
N GLU A 486 -6.99 26.07 -30.67
CA GLU A 486 -7.69 27.15 -31.35
C GLU A 486 -8.51 26.56 -32.51
N ALA A 487 -9.82 26.80 -32.44
CA ALA A 487 -10.78 26.35 -33.45
C ALA A 487 -11.33 27.54 -34.25
N PRO A 488 -11.71 27.36 -35.53
CA PRO A 488 -12.26 28.43 -36.35
C PRO A 488 -13.48 29.10 -35.71
N GLY A 489 -13.38 30.41 -35.44
CA GLY A 489 -14.50 31.20 -34.92
C GLY A 489 -14.90 30.87 -33.48
N ALA A 490 -14.06 30.14 -32.72
CA ALA A 490 -14.29 29.82 -31.31
C ALA A 490 -13.16 30.36 -30.43
N ALA A 491 -13.45 30.52 -29.15
CA ALA A 491 -12.42 30.88 -28.17
C ALA A 491 -11.43 29.71 -27.97
N PRO A 492 -10.14 30.00 -27.69
CA PRO A 492 -9.16 28.96 -27.39
C PRO A 492 -9.58 28.10 -26.19
N VAL A 493 -9.33 26.80 -26.27
CA VAL A 493 -9.59 25.83 -25.19
C VAL A 493 -8.26 25.30 -24.68
N THR A 494 -8.03 25.42 -23.38
CA THR A 494 -6.84 24.85 -22.72
C THR A 494 -7.14 23.46 -22.20
N ILE A 495 -6.26 22.52 -22.51
CA ILE A 495 -6.26 21.13 -22.02
C ILE A 495 -5.03 20.99 -21.12
N ASP A 496 -5.22 20.66 -19.85
CA ASP A 496 -4.11 20.35 -18.94
C ASP A 496 -3.82 18.85 -19.04
N ALA A 497 -2.67 18.50 -19.63
CA ALA A 497 -2.22 17.12 -19.75
C ALA A 497 -1.50 16.62 -18.49
N GLY A 498 -1.27 17.50 -17.50
CA GLY A 498 -0.52 17.18 -16.29
C GLY A 498 0.97 16.95 -16.57
N VAL A 499 1.60 16.14 -15.72
CA VAL A 499 3.02 15.77 -15.88
C VAL A 499 3.11 14.59 -16.85
N VAL A 500 3.83 14.80 -17.94
CA VAL A 500 4.10 13.78 -18.97
C VAL A 500 5.56 13.35 -18.83
N ASP A 501 5.81 12.04 -18.87
CA ASP A 501 7.15 11.48 -18.85
C ASP A 501 7.87 11.69 -20.19
N ALA A 502 9.21 11.60 -20.18
CA ALA A 502 10.00 11.65 -21.41
C ALA A 502 9.61 10.50 -22.34
N GLY A 503 9.49 10.79 -23.64
CA GLY A 503 9.07 9.81 -24.64
C GLY A 503 7.79 10.22 -25.36
N ASP A 504 7.18 9.24 -26.02
CA ASP A 504 5.99 9.43 -26.83
C ASP A 504 4.74 9.55 -25.94
N ALA A 505 3.88 10.49 -26.28
CA ALA A 505 2.66 10.84 -25.56
C ALA A 505 1.51 11.02 -26.55
N VAL A 506 0.31 10.68 -26.07
CA VAL A 506 -0.93 10.79 -26.84
C VAL A 506 -1.91 11.62 -26.03
N GLN A 507 -2.35 12.74 -26.59
CA GLN A 507 -3.33 13.62 -25.96
C GLN A 507 -4.66 13.55 -26.70
N PRO A 508 -5.73 13.06 -26.07
CA PRO A 508 -7.08 13.21 -26.60
C PRO A 508 -7.44 14.68 -26.75
N LEU A 509 -8.01 15.04 -27.90
CA LEU A 509 -8.52 16.37 -28.20
C LEU A 509 -10.06 16.39 -28.10
N PRO A 510 -10.65 17.51 -27.67
CA PRO A 510 -12.10 17.71 -27.75
C PRO A 510 -12.62 17.48 -29.17
N PRO A 511 -13.79 16.84 -29.34
CA PRO A 511 -14.37 16.63 -30.66
C PRO A 511 -14.58 17.97 -31.40
N ALA A 512 -14.11 18.03 -32.65
CA ALA A 512 -14.27 19.21 -33.48
C ALA A 512 -15.74 19.46 -33.82
N THR A 513 -16.24 20.67 -33.61
CA THR A 513 -17.65 21.01 -33.85
C THR A 513 -17.89 21.62 -35.23
N LEU A 514 -16.85 22.23 -35.82
CA LEU A 514 -16.89 22.89 -37.13
C LEU A 514 -15.79 22.33 -38.04
N GLY A 515 -16.03 22.37 -39.34
CA GLY A 515 -14.96 22.16 -40.32
C GLY A 515 -14.06 23.39 -40.44
N GLY A 516 -12.79 23.18 -40.75
CA GLY A 516 -11.80 24.23 -40.95
C GLY A 516 -10.42 23.84 -40.41
N ALA A 517 -9.51 24.82 -40.39
CA ALA A 517 -8.16 24.66 -39.87
C ALA A 517 -8.14 24.86 -38.35
N TYR A 518 -7.59 23.88 -37.63
CA TYR A 518 -7.37 23.94 -36.20
C TYR A 518 -5.88 24.06 -35.93
N GLN A 519 -5.54 24.79 -34.87
CA GLN A 519 -4.17 24.89 -34.38
C GLN A 519 -4.14 24.45 -32.92
N VAL A 520 -3.16 23.62 -32.57
CA VAL A 520 -2.83 23.26 -31.19
C VAL A 520 -1.44 23.74 -30.89
N VAL A 521 -1.27 24.50 -29.82
CA VAL A 521 0.06 24.80 -29.28
C VAL A 521 0.29 23.88 -28.08
N ILE A 522 1.33 23.05 -28.16
CA ILE A 522 1.80 22.24 -27.03
C ILE A 522 2.81 23.08 -26.26
N ASP A 523 2.50 23.46 -25.03
CA ASP A 523 3.40 24.14 -24.10
C ASP A 523 3.88 23.15 -23.04
N ALA A 524 5.18 22.92 -22.98
CA ALA A 524 5.81 22.02 -22.03
C ALA A 524 6.78 22.78 -21.11
N ASP A 525 6.64 22.60 -19.81
CA ASP A 525 7.44 23.25 -18.77
C ASP A 525 8.10 22.21 -17.86
N ALA A 526 9.41 22.01 -18.02
CA ALA A 526 10.23 21.15 -17.18
C ALA A 526 10.92 21.91 -16.03
N GLY A 527 10.69 23.23 -15.91
CA GLY A 527 11.33 24.11 -14.93
C GLY A 527 12.14 25.26 -15.55
N PRO A 528 12.83 26.06 -14.72
CA PRO A 528 13.56 27.24 -15.16
C PRO A 528 14.56 26.94 -16.28
N GLY A 529 14.47 27.67 -17.39
CA GLY A 529 15.33 27.49 -18.56
C GLY A 529 15.06 26.24 -19.40
N ARG A 530 14.03 25.44 -19.07
CA ARG A 530 13.68 24.18 -19.76
C ARG A 530 12.19 24.17 -20.14
N GLN A 531 11.83 25.11 -21.00
CA GLN A 531 10.48 25.29 -21.53
C GLN A 531 10.52 25.21 -23.05
N ALA A 532 9.49 24.63 -23.65
CA ALA A 532 9.37 24.52 -25.11
C ALA A 532 7.90 24.63 -25.51
N SER A 533 7.68 25.20 -26.69
CA SER A 533 6.36 25.30 -27.30
C SER A 533 6.42 24.81 -28.75
N ALA A 534 5.43 24.02 -29.18
CA ALA A 534 5.37 23.51 -30.54
C ALA A 534 3.95 23.62 -31.10
N PRO A 535 3.73 24.37 -32.20
CA PRO A 535 2.45 24.44 -32.86
C PRO A 535 2.24 23.22 -33.78
N VAL A 536 1.00 22.72 -33.81
CA VAL A 536 0.51 21.68 -34.71
C VAL A 536 -0.74 22.19 -35.40
N VAL A 537 -0.76 22.16 -36.73
CA VAL A 537 -1.91 22.58 -37.52
C VAL A 537 -2.50 21.36 -38.22
N PHE A 538 -3.82 21.22 -38.17
CA PHE A 538 -4.55 20.15 -38.86
C PHE A 538 -5.89 20.66 -39.37
N SER A 539 -6.50 19.92 -40.30
CA SER A 539 -7.77 20.30 -40.92
C SER A 539 -8.87 19.31 -40.56
N VAL A 540 -10.07 19.83 -40.33
CA VAL A 540 -11.29 19.05 -40.09
C VAL A 540 -12.25 19.28 -41.25
N ALA A 541 -12.71 18.21 -41.88
CA ALA A 541 -13.73 18.29 -42.92
C ALA A 541 -15.04 18.84 -42.34
N GLY A 542 -15.61 19.83 -43.01
CA GLY A 542 -16.93 20.37 -42.68
C GLY A 542 -18.05 19.37 -42.93
N PRO A 543 -19.27 19.61 -42.40
CA PRO A 543 -20.42 18.80 -42.76
C PRO A 543 -20.57 18.82 -44.28
N ALA A 544 -20.73 17.64 -44.89
CA ALA A 544 -20.95 17.52 -46.33
C ALA A 544 -22.10 18.45 -46.72
N ARG A 545 -21.83 19.49 -47.53
CA ARG A 545 -22.90 20.25 -48.17
C ARG A 545 -23.61 19.28 -49.09
N LEU A 546 -24.83 18.90 -48.72
CA LEU A 546 -25.78 18.31 -49.66
C LEU A 546 -26.11 19.42 -50.66
N VAL A 547 -25.32 19.52 -51.72
CA VAL A 547 -25.67 20.33 -52.88
C VAL A 547 -26.84 19.60 -53.53
N VAL A 548 -28.06 19.96 -53.15
CA VAL A 548 -29.22 19.65 -53.97
C VAL A 548 -29.14 20.63 -55.15
N PRO A 549 -28.81 20.18 -56.37
CA PRO A 549 -28.83 21.09 -57.51
C PRO A 549 -30.24 21.67 -57.65
N SER A 550 -30.33 22.98 -57.84
CA SER A 550 -31.59 23.72 -58.01
C SER A 550 -32.43 23.28 -59.24
N ALA A 551 -31.97 22.28 -60.00
CA ALA A 551 -32.62 21.74 -61.18
C ALA A 551 -33.62 20.61 -60.91
N SER A 552 -33.76 20.11 -59.68
CA SER A 552 -34.66 18.97 -59.38
C SER A 552 -35.98 19.34 -58.70
N LEU A 553 -36.33 20.64 -58.61
CA LEU A 553 -37.61 21.12 -58.07
C LEU A 553 -38.65 21.54 -59.15
N LEU A 554 -38.33 21.33 -60.43
CA LEU A 554 -39.21 21.63 -61.57
C LEU A 554 -39.45 20.38 -62.43
N ALA A 555 -40.10 19.37 -61.85
CA ALA A 555 -40.77 18.32 -62.60
C ALA A 555 -41.77 17.58 -61.68
N ALA A 556 -42.83 18.27 -61.30
CA ALA A 556 -44.05 17.59 -60.87
C ALA A 556 -45.07 17.66 -62.02
N PRO A 557 -45.37 16.55 -62.71
CA PRO A 557 -46.69 16.35 -63.26
C PRO A 557 -47.59 15.75 -62.17
N GLN A 558 -48.82 16.22 -62.20
CA GLN A 558 -49.92 15.87 -61.31
C GLN A 558 -50.34 14.40 -61.43
N GLY A 559 -50.95 13.88 -60.37
CA GLY A 559 -51.92 12.78 -60.46
C GLY A 559 -51.48 11.46 -59.82
N GLU A 560 -52.05 11.21 -58.65
CA GLU A 560 -52.43 9.90 -58.09
C GLU A 560 -51.42 8.73 -58.08
N ALA A 561 -50.91 8.41 -56.89
CA ALA A 561 -51.16 7.12 -56.22
C ALA A 561 -50.26 7.00 -54.98
N LEU A 562 -50.88 7.17 -53.81
CA LEU A 562 -50.40 6.58 -52.57
C LEU A 562 -50.40 5.04 -52.70
N TRP A 563 -49.46 4.42 -51.97
CA TRP A 563 -49.36 3.00 -51.62
C TRP A 563 -48.44 2.11 -52.46
N THR A 564 -47.61 1.37 -51.71
CA THR A 564 -46.88 0.13 -52.07
C THR A 564 -45.55 0.26 -52.82
N ARG A 565 -44.42 0.20 -52.09
CA ARG A 565 -43.64 -1.06 -51.92
C ARG A 565 -42.29 -0.83 -51.26
N THR A 566 -42.15 -1.43 -50.09
CA THR A 566 -40.89 -1.75 -49.41
C THR A 566 -40.50 -3.20 -49.75
N ILE A 567 -39.20 -3.51 -49.65
CA ILE A 567 -38.58 -4.84 -49.44
C ILE A 567 -38.19 -5.66 -50.68
N LEU A 568 -36.87 -5.73 -50.95
CA LEU A 568 -36.04 -6.90 -51.34
C LEU A 568 -34.65 -6.29 -51.74
N ALA A 569 -33.50 -6.62 -51.18
CA ALA A 569 -33.06 -7.87 -50.58
C ALA A 569 -32.00 -7.63 -49.50
N TRP A 570 -32.30 -8.10 -48.28
CA TRP A 570 -31.33 -8.51 -47.28
C TRP A 570 -31.10 -10.02 -47.49
N ARG A 571 -30.01 -10.39 -48.17
CA ARG A 571 -29.53 -11.78 -48.27
C ARG A 571 -28.02 -11.78 -48.44
N SER A 572 -27.29 -11.73 -47.33
CA SER A 572 -25.97 -12.37 -47.14
C SER A 572 -25.33 -11.95 -45.82
N PHE A 573 -25.77 -12.51 -44.69
CA PHE A 573 -24.91 -12.63 -43.50
C PHE A 573 -25.42 -13.78 -42.61
N PRO A 574 -24.62 -14.85 -42.38
CA PRO A 574 -25.01 -15.91 -41.47
C PRO A 574 -24.66 -15.58 -40.01
N HIS A 575 -25.67 -15.73 -39.16
CA HIS A 575 -25.73 -16.06 -37.73
C HIS A 575 -24.49 -15.91 -36.82
N ARG A 576 -24.63 -15.07 -35.77
CA ARG A 576 -24.82 -15.46 -34.34
C ARG A 576 -24.53 -14.25 -33.43
N LEU A 577 -25.53 -13.73 -32.71
CA LEU A 577 -25.44 -13.17 -31.35
C LEU A 577 -26.84 -12.77 -30.83
N GLN A 578 -27.01 -12.79 -29.51
CA GLN A 578 -28.24 -13.11 -28.77
C GLN A 578 -29.25 -11.95 -28.59
N LEU A 579 -30.51 -12.34 -28.37
CA LEU A 579 -31.77 -11.60 -28.38
C LEU A 579 -32.04 -10.55 -27.26
N SER A 580 -31.04 -10.06 -26.53
CA SER A 580 -31.28 -9.15 -25.40
C SER A 580 -30.87 -7.67 -25.63
N ALA A 581 -30.25 -7.32 -26.77
CA ALA A 581 -29.84 -5.94 -27.05
C ALA A 581 -30.83 -5.13 -27.92
N ALA A 582 -31.72 -5.78 -28.67
CA ALA A 582 -32.65 -5.10 -29.59
C ALA A 582 -33.88 -4.49 -28.88
N ALA A 583 -34.24 -4.98 -27.69
CA ALA A 583 -35.39 -4.48 -26.93
C ALA A 583 -35.11 -3.17 -26.18
N LEU A 584 -33.84 -2.85 -25.87
CA LEU A 584 -33.49 -1.63 -25.12
C LEU A 584 -33.37 -0.39 -26.03
N LEU A 585 -33.03 -0.59 -27.31
CA LEU A 585 -32.90 0.49 -28.32
C LEU A 585 -34.26 0.99 -28.87
N LEU A 586 -35.32 0.19 -28.73
CA LEU A 586 -36.69 0.57 -29.11
C LEU A 586 -37.42 1.39 -28.04
N LEU A 587 -36.97 1.35 -26.77
CA LEU A 587 -37.56 2.12 -25.67
C LEU A 587 -36.94 3.53 -25.49
N LEU A 588 -35.72 3.76 -25.97
CA LEU A 588 -35.07 5.09 -25.88
C LEU A 588 -35.52 6.08 -26.97
N ASN A 589 -36.09 5.61 -28.09
CA ASN A 589 -36.56 6.49 -29.18
C ASN A 589 -38.01 7.01 -28.99
N ALA A 590 -38.79 6.42 -28.08
CA ALA A 590 -40.17 6.85 -27.84
C ALA A 590 -40.29 8.02 -26.83
N ALA A 591 -39.25 8.29 -26.02
CA ALA A 591 -39.26 9.37 -25.03
C ALA A 591 -38.73 10.72 -25.56
N PHE A 592 -38.06 10.73 -26.72
CA PHE A 592 -37.53 11.96 -27.33
C PHE A 592 -38.52 12.63 -28.29
N LEU A 593 -39.54 11.89 -28.75
CA LEU A 593 -40.53 12.38 -29.72
C LEU A 593 -41.73 13.10 -29.08
N THR A 594 -41.93 12.99 -27.76
CA THR A 594 -43.04 13.61 -27.03
C THR A 594 -42.72 15.01 -26.47
N THR A 595 -41.44 15.38 -26.34
CA THR A 595 -41.02 16.72 -25.87
C THR A 595 -40.89 17.76 -26.98
N LEU A 596 -40.76 17.35 -28.26
CA LEU A 596 -40.65 18.30 -29.39
C LEU A 596 -42.02 18.82 -29.90
N LEU A 597 -43.11 18.12 -29.62
CA LEU A 597 -44.47 18.51 -30.07
C LEU A 597 -45.22 19.41 -29.09
N ALA A 598 -44.68 19.68 -27.91
CA ALA A 598 -45.30 20.54 -26.89
C ALA A 598 -44.80 22.00 -26.86
N ARG A 599 -43.81 22.39 -27.69
CA ARG A 599 -43.19 23.73 -27.65
C ARG A 599 -43.48 24.64 -28.85
N LYS A 600 -44.45 24.28 -29.71
CA LYS A 600 -44.82 25.05 -30.92
C LYS A 600 -46.26 25.56 -30.93
N ARG A 601 -46.79 25.94 -29.76
CA ARG A 601 -48.00 26.75 -29.61
C ARG A 601 -47.84 27.73 -28.45
N ARG A 602 -47.32 28.93 -28.75
CA ARG A 602 -47.53 30.21 -28.06
C ARG A 602 -46.53 31.22 -28.64
N THR A 603 -47.03 32.12 -29.51
CA THR A 603 -46.66 33.54 -29.65
C THR A 603 -46.98 34.02 -31.07
N ALA A 604 -48.17 34.57 -31.26
CA ALA A 604 -48.48 35.55 -32.31
C ALA A 604 -49.79 36.26 -31.94
N THR A 605 -49.68 37.43 -31.32
CA THR A 605 -50.66 38.53 -31.41
C THR A 605 -50.06 39.73 -30.67
N ALA A 606 -49.38 40.60 -31.43
CA ALA A 606 -49.17 41.99 -31.05
C ALA A 606 -50.34 42.79 -31.64
N ARG A 607 -50.98 43.63 -30.82
CA ARG A 607 -51.91 44.66 -31.24
C ARG A 607 -51.35 46.01 -30.78
N ILE A 608 -51.41 46.95 -31.71
CA ILE A 608 -51.01 48.34 -31.65
C ILE A 608 -51.99 49.12 -30.75
N ASP A 609 -51.47 49.90 -29.80
CA ASP A 609 -51.66 51.35 -29.65
C ASP A 609 -50.61 51.90 -28.66
#